data_AF-A0A7X1DCL9-F1
#
_entry.id   AF-A0A7X1DCL9-F1
#
_cell.length_a   1.000
_cell.length_b   1.000
_cell.length_c   1.000
_cell.angle_alpha   90.00
_cell.angle_beta   90.00
_cell.angle_gamma   90.00
#
_symmetry.space_group_name_H-M   'P 1'
#
loop_
_entity.id
_entity.type
_entity.pdbx_description
1 polymer ?
#
loop_
_entity_poly.entity_id
_entity_poly.type
_entity_poly.pdbx_seq_one_letter_code
_entity_poly.pdbx_strand_id
1 'polypeptide(L)' 'MECYLQITNEAAVKMILNGDYNELWFEKDGDIVTCEDRLLDVHALPKFKFFVRLSDEK' A
#
# COMPACT_ATOMS: atom_id res chain seq x y z
N MET A 1 -3.54 -2.81 -18.26
CA MET A 1 -2.71 -1.73 -17.70
C MET A 1 -3.13 -1.63 -16.26
N GLU A 2 -2.26 -1.95 -15.30
CA GLU A 2 -2.62 -1.83 -13.89
C GLU A 2 -2.59 -0.34 -13.51
N CYS A 3 -3.67 0.13 -12.89
CA CYS A 3 -3.80 1.50 -12.43
C CYS A 3 -3.69 1.52 -10.91
N TYR A 4 -2.83 2.37 -10.37
CA TYR A 4 -2.63 2.52 -8.93
C TYR A 4 -3.00 3.93 -8.49
N LEU A 5 -3.77 4.05 -7.43
CA LEU A 5 -4.09 5.33 -6.79
C LEU A 5 -3.24 5.49 -5.55
N GLN A 6 -2.44 6.57 -5.49
CA GLN A 6 -1.69 6.90 -4.28
C GLN A 6 -2.65 7.31 -3.16
N ILE A 7 -2.47 6.74 -1.98
CA ILE A 7 -3.25 7.06 -0.77
C ILE A 7 -2.37 7.75 0.28
N THR A 8 -3.02 8.35 1.28
CA THR A 8 -2.30 8.95 2.41
C THR A 8 -1.75 7.87 3.34
N ASN A 9 -0.67 8.21 4.06
CA ASN A 9 -0.09 7.32 5.06
C ASN A 9 -1.12 6.97 6.17
N GLU A 10 -2.00 7.90 6.53
CA GLU A 10 -3.09 7.62 7.48
C GLU A 10 -4.08 6.57 6.96
N ALA A 11 -4.44 6.62 5.67
CA ALA A 11 -5.30 5.62 5.07
C ALA A 11 -4.61 4.24 5.02
N ALA A 12 -3.33 4.21 4.65
CA ALA A 12 -2.53 2.98 4.66
C ALA A 12 -2.42 2.36 6.05
N VAL A 13 -2.17 3.16 7.10
CA VAL A 13 -2.13 2.70 8.49
C VAL A 13 -3.47 2.09 8.90
N LYS A 14 -4.60 2.70 8.51
CA LYS A 14 -5.92 2.12 8.79
C LYS A 14 -6.11 0.76 8.12
N MET A 15 -5.69 0.59 6.87
CA MET A 15 -5.74 -0.69 6.16
C MET A 15 -4.87 -1.75 6.86
N ILE A 16 -3.65 -1.39 7.26
CA ILE A 16 -2.74 -2.26 8.04
C ILE A 16 -3.40 -2.71 9.34
N LEU A 17 -3.99 -1.78 10.10
CA LEU A 17 -4.66 -2.08 11.37
C LEU A 17 -5.91 -2.96 11.19
N ASN A 18 -6.59 -2.85 10.05
CA ASN A 18 -7.74 -3.69 9.70
C ASN A 18 -7.34 -5.08 9.18
N GLY A 19 -6.07 -5.28 8.83
CA GLY A 19 -5.59 -6.51 8.20
C GLY A 19 -5.76 -6.57 6.67
N ASP A 20 -6.07 -5.44 6.03
CA ASP A 20 -6.34 -5.32 4.59
C ASP A 20 -5.05 -5.24 3.74
N TYR A 21 -4.06 -6.08 4.07
CA TYR A 21 -2.72 -6.05 3.47
C TYR A 21 -2.70 -6.39 1.97
N ASN A 22 -3.62 -7.25 1.52
CA ASN A 22 -3.69 -7.71 0.13
C ASN A 22 -4.10 -6.62 -0.86
N GLU A 23 -4.76 -5.56 -0.37
CA GLU A 23 -5.20 -4.42 -1.17
C GLU A 23 -4.23 -3.24 -1.09
N LEU A 24 -3.23 -3.33 -0.20
CA LEU A 24 -2.24 -2.30 0.03
C LEU A 24 -0.97 -2.58 -0.79
N TRP A 25 -0.51 -1.55 -1.49
CA TRP A 25 0.71 -1.57 -2.29
C TRP A 25 1.62 -0.43 -1.85
N PHE A 26 2.92 -0.55 -2.08
CA PHE A 26 3.87 0.52 -1.76
C PHE A 26 5.00 0.61 -2.77
N GLU A 27 5.60 1.79 -2.91
CA GLU A 27 6.77 2.01 -3.76
C GLU A 27 8.03 1.52 -3.05
N LYS A 28 8.76 0.62 -3.71
CA LYS A 28 10.06 0.09 -3.28
C LYS A 28 11.01 0.04 -4.47
N ASP A 29 12.13 0.73 -4.37
CA ASP A 29 13.18 0.74 -5.41
C ASP A 29 12.69 1.14 -6.82
N GLY A 30 11.59 1.92 -6.89
CA GLY A 30 10.97 2.38 -8.15
C GLY A 30 9.86 1.47 -8.67
N ASP A 31 9.62 0.33 -8.03
CA ASP A 31 8.53 -0.60 -8.34
C ASP A 31 7.40 -0.52 -7.31
N ILE A 32 6.17 -0.76 -7.76
CA ILE A 32 4.99 -0.86 -6.88
C ILE A 32 4.78 -2.33 -6.55
N VAL A 33 4.94 -2.69 -5.27
CA VAL A 33 4.87 -4.07 -4.78
C VAL A 33 3.76 -4.23 -3.75
N THR A 34 3.26 -5.46 -3.60
CA THR A 34 2.24 -5.79 -2.60
C THR A 34 2.81 -5.65 -1.19
N CYS A 35 1.96 -5.20 -0.28
CA CYS A 35 2.24 -5.18 1.14
C CYS A 35 2.10 -6.58 1.74
N GLU A 36 3.11 -7.44 1.57
CA GLU A 36 3.17 -8.70 2.33
C GLU A 36 3.51 -8.39 3.79
N ASP A 37 2.73 -8.96 4.73
CA ASP A 37 2.67 -8.75 6.19
C ASP A 37 4.05 -8.59 6.90
N ARG A 38 5.13 -9.10 6.30
CA ARG A 38 6.47 -9.20 6.90
C ARG A 38 7.46 -8.09 6.48
N LEU A 39 7.06 -7.14 5.63
CA LEU A 39 8.01 -6.19 5.03
C LEU A 39 7.96 -4.77 5.60
N LEU A 40 6.95 -4.40 6.38
CA LEU A 40 6.75 -3.02 6.82
C LEU A 40 7.16 -2.79 8.26
N ASP A 41 8.27 -2.07 8.43
CA ASP A 41 8.61 -1.41 9.69
C ASP A 41 7.67 -0.22 9.90
N VAL A 42 6.87 -0.28 10.97
CA VAL A 42 5.90 0.75 11.36
C VAL A 42 6.59 2.12 11.53
N HIS A 43 7.84 2.15 11.97
CA HIS A 43 8.61 3.40 12.14
C HIS A 43 9.01 4.04 10.81
N ALA A 44 9.04 3.26 9.73
CA ALA A 44 9.38 3.73 8.40
C ALA A 44 8.13 4.13 7.58
N LEU A 45 6.90 3.85 8.06
CA LEU A 45 5.64 4.19 7.38
C LEU A 45 5.57 5.64 6.85
N PRO A 46 6.00 6.68 7.59
CA PRO A 46 5.93 8.04 7.09
C PRO A 46 6.75 8.31 5.82
N LYS A 47 7.75 7.45 5.53
CA LYS A 47 8.66 7.60 4.39
C LYS A 47 8.20 6.85 3.14
N PHE A 48 7.25 5.92 3.28
CA PHE A 48 6.70 5.17 2.16
C PHE A 48 5.63 5.97 1.42
N LYS A 49 5.47 5.65 0.14
CA LYS A 49 4.27 6.01 -0.62
C LYS A 49 3.43 4.76 -0.77
N PHE A 50 2.17 4.87 -0.36
CA PHE A 50 1.21 3.77 -0.43
C PHE A 50 0.23 3.96 -1.56
N PHE A 51 -0.25 2.85 -2.09
CA PHE A 51 -1.14 2.79 -3.22
C PHE A 51 -2.20 1.72 -3.00
N VAL A 52 -3.34 1.90 -3.66
CA VAL A 52 -4.33 0.85 -3.88
C VAL A 52 -4.44 0.59 -5.36
N ARG A 53 -4.65 -0.67 -5.75
CA ARG A 53 -4.91 -1.01 -7.15
C ARG A 53 -6.35 -0.63 -7.49
N LEU A 54 -6.53 0.20 -8.51
CA LEU A 54 -7.83 0.44 -9.12
C LEU A 54 -8.16 -0.80 -9.96
N SER A 55 -8.88 -1.74 -9.36
CA SER A 55 -9.52 -2.81 -10.10
C SER A 55 -10.61 -2.19 -10.97
N ASP A 56 -10.52 -2.40 -12.29
CA ASP A 56 -11.62 -2.14 -13.23
C ASP A 56 -12.70 -3.21 -13.00
N GLU A 57 -13.27 -3.27 -11.80
CA GLU A 57 -14.35 -4.21 -11.48
C GLU A 57 -15.61 -3.42 -11.17
N LYS A 58 -16.49 -3.49 -12.17
CA LYS A 58 -17.87 -3.03 -12.23
C LYS A 58 -18.79 -4.01 -11.50
#